data_AF-A0A933XXZ8-F1
#
_entry.id   AF-A0A933XXZ8-F1
#
_cell.length_a   1.000
_cell.length_b   1.000
_cell.length_c   1.000
_cell.angle_alpha   90.00
_cell.angle_beta   90.00
_cell.angle_gamma   90.00
#
_symmetry.space_group_name_H-M   'P 1'
#
loop_
_entity.id
_entity.type
_entity.pdbx_description
1 polymer ?
#
loop_
_entity_poly.entity_id
_entity_poly.type
_entity_poly.pdbx_seq_one_letter_code
_entity_poly.pdbx_strand_id
1 'polypeptide(L)'
;MARVCEICGKKTQSGAQIARRGLPKKKGGVGLRITGNTLRKFKANVQRLRVEIDGEATRIRICTRCIKSGKVVKPKRKKASAA
;
A
#
# COMPACT_ATOMS: atom_id res chain seq x y z
N MET A 1 3.77 15.45 3.68
CA MET A 1 2.51 14.74 3.31
C MET A 1 2.61 13.26 3.65
N ALA A 2 1.85 12.78 4.63
CA ALA A 2 1.92 11.39 5.06
C ALA A 2 1.25 10.44 4.03
N ARG A 3 1.95 9.37 3.60
CA ARG A 3 1.38 8.28 2.79
C ARG A 3 0.52 7.39 3.69
N VAL A 4 -0.61 7.95 4.15
CA VAL A 4 -1.58 7.26 5.00
C VAL A 4 -2.88 7.10 4.20
N CYS A 5 -3.45 5.91 4.31
CA CYS A 5 -4.79 5.60 3.83
C CYS A 5 -5.82 6.13 4.82
N GLU A 6 -6.73 7.00 4.39
CA GLU A 6 -7.73 7.62 5.28
C GLU A 6 -8.80 6.62 5.74
N ILE A 7 -9.08 5.58 4.94
CA ILE A 7 -10.10 4.56 5.26
C ILE A 7 -9.56 3.48 6.21
N CYS A 8 -8.28 3.14 6.06
CA CYS A 8 -7.71 1.91 6.62
C CYS A 8 -6.46 2.13 7.47
N GLY A 9 -6.01 3.38 7.61
CA GLY A 9 -4.84 3.75 8.39
C GLY A 9 -3.49 3.23 7.88
N LYS A 10 -3.45 2.51 6.75
CA LYS A 10 -2.20 1.96 6.21
C LYS A 10 -1.17 3.06 5.99
N LYS A 11 -0.04 2.91 6.68
CA LYS A 11 1.09 3.83 6.67
C LYS A 11 2.36 3.13 6.20
N THR A 12 3.36 3.92 5.83
CA THR A 12 4.71 3.41 5.57
C THR A 12 5.23 2.71 6.82
N GLN A 13 5.71 1.47 6.67
CA GLN A 13 6.34 0.72 7.75
C GLN A 13 7.86 0.70 7.55
N SER A 14 8.60 0.61 8.65
CA SER A 14 10.04 0.33 8.63
C SER A 14 10.28 -1.17 8.70
N GLY A 15 11.36 -1.63 8.11
CA GLY A 15 11.91 -2.94 8.41
C GLY A 15 13.29 -3.11 7.78
N ALA A 16 13.79 -4.33 7.76
CA ALA A 16 15.14 -4.63 7.30
C ALA A 16 15.14 -5.33 5.94
N GLN A 17 16.23 -5.16 5.20
CA GLN A 17 16.65 -6.05 4.15
C GLN A 17 17.76 -6.93 4.71
N ILE A 18 17.45 -8.23 4.89
CA ILE A 18 18.37 -9.21 5.45
C ILE A 18 18.99 -9.98 4.30
N ALA A 19 20.29 -9.81 4.09
CA ALA A 19 21.08 -10.63 3.18
C ALA A 19 21.55 -11.89 3.91
N ARG A 20 21.26 -13.07 3.34
CA ARG A 20 21.70 -14.37 3.87
C ARG A 20 22.56 -15.09 2.83
N ARG A 21 23.61 -15.77 3.27
CA ARG A 21 24.46 -16.63 2.43
C ARG A 21 24.53 -18.04 2.99
N GLY A 22 24.86 -19.01 2.14
CA GLY A 22 24.93 -20.43 2.49
C GLY A 22 23.66 -21.19 2.14
N LEU A 23 23.71 -22.51 2.35
CA LEU A 23 22.60 -23.41 2.06
C LEU A 23 21.75 -23.62 3.33
N PRO A 24 20.40 -23.54 3.25
CA PRO A 24 19.54 -23.80 4.40
C PRO A 24 19.74 -25.21 4.97
N LYS A 25 19.69 -25.36 6.30
CA LYS A 25 19.78 -26.68 6.97
C LYS A 25 18.74 -27.69 6.45
N LYS A 26 17.52 -27.21 6.17
CA LYS A 26 16.44 -28.03 5.58
C LYS A 26 16.78 -28.64 4.21
N LYS A 27 17.82 -28.16 3.53
CA LYS A 27 18.31 -28.68 2.25
C LYS A 27 19.63 -29.47 2.40
N GLY A 28 19.98 -29.91 3.62
CA GLY A 28 21.23 -30.63 3.90
C GLY A 28 22.47 -29.74 4.00
N GLY A 29 22.30 -28.41 4.07
CA GLY A 29 23.42 -27.48 4.25
C GLY A 29 23.81 -27.24 5.71
N VAL A 30 24.96 -26.61 5.94
CA VAL A 30 25.43 -26.21 7.29
C VAL A 30 24.53 -25.12 7.90
N GLY A 31 23.93 -24.25 7.08
CA GLY A 31 22.99 -23.21 7.51
C GLY A 31 23.14 -21.88 6.77
N LEU A 32 22.13 -21.01 6.92
CA LEU A 32 22.14 -19.66 6.38
C LEU A 32 22.79 -18.69 7.38
N ARG A 33 23.86 -18.00 6.98
CA ARG A 33 24.48 -16.91 7.76
C ARG A 33 23.93 -15.57 7.30
N ILE A 34 23.66 -14.66 8.24
CA ILE A 34 23.30 -13.27 7.93
C ILE A 34 24.59 -12.50 7.60
N THR A 35 24.66 -11.94 6.40
CA THR A 35 25.82 -11.17 5.91
C THR A 35 25.58 -9.68 5.84
N GLY A 36 24.32 -9.25 5.91
CA GLY A 36 23.98 -7.84 5.87
C GLY A 36 22.59 -7.59 6.43
N ASN A 37 22.47 -6.48 7.13
CA ASN A 37 21.21 -5.98 7.66
C ASN A 37 21.14 -4.47 7.39
N THR A 38 20.33 -4.07 6.42
CA THR A 38 20.13 -2.65 6.09
C THR A 38 18.69 -2.24 6.33
N LEU A 39 18.49 -1.06 6.92
CA LEU A 39 17.15 -0.52 7.15
C LEU A 39 16.54 -0.05 5.83
N ARG A 40 15.26 -0.41 5.62
CA ARG A 40 14.47 0.05 4.49
C ARG A 40 13.06 0.45 4.91
N LYS A 41 12.41 1.25 4.08
CA LYS A 41 11.02 1.70 4.28
C LYS A 41 10.10 0.99 3.30
N PHE A 42 9.09 0.30 3.82
CA PHE A 42 8.00 -0.29 3.06
C PHE A 42 6.91 0.76 2.83
N LYS A 43 6.94 1.40 1.66
CA LYS A 43 5.97 2.44 1.29
C LYS A 43 4.61 1.79 1.02
N ALA A 44 3.56 2.30 1.67
CA ALA A 44 2.19 1.92 1.32
C ALA A 44 1.86 2.39 -0.11
N ASN A 45 1.23 1.52 -0.91
CA ASN A 45 0.70 1.86 -2.23
C ASN A 45 -0.63 2.60 -2.05
N VAL A 46 -0.52 3.92 -1.86
CA VAL A 46 -1.62 4.85 -1.64
C VAL A 46 -1.75 5.73 -2.87
N GLN A 47 -2.97 5.83 -3.40
CA GLN A 47 -3.32 6.62 -4.57
C GLN A 47 -4.23 7.76 -4.16
N ARG A 48 -4.09 8.90 -4.84
CA ARG A 48 -5.00 10.04 -4.69
C ARG A 48 -6.14 9.89 -5.69
N LEU A 49 -7.37 9.79 -5.21
CA LEU A 49 -8.54 9.75 -6.09
C LEU A 49 -9.70 10.58 -5.55
N ARG A 50 -10.62 10.93 -6.45
CA ARG A 50 -11.91 11.50 -6.10
C ARG A 50 -12.84 10.38 -5.65
N VAL A 51 -13.49 10.59 -4.52
CA VAL A 51 -14.41 9.66 -3.88
C VAL A 51 -15.63 10.44 -3.45
N GLU A 52 -16.77 9.79 -3.58
CA GLU A 52 -18.02 10.29 -3.03
C GLU A 52 -18.11 9.84 -1.57
N ILE A 53 -18.02 10.81 -0.66
CA ILE A 53 -18.20 10.62 0.78
C ILE A 53 -19.42 11.45 1.14
N ASP A 54 -20.47 10.81 1.64
CA ASP A 54 -21.71 11.47 2.07
C ASP A 54 -22.36 12.38 0.99
N GLY A 55 -22.22 12.02 -0.29
CA GLY A 55 -22.77 12.76 -1.43
C GLY A 55 -21.86 13.89 -1.97
N GLU A 56 -20.74 14.17 -1.32
CA GLU A 56 -19.74 15.14 -1.79
C GLU A 56 -18.53 14.46 -2.43
N ALA A 57 -18.12 14.96 -3.60
CA ALA A 57 -16.94 14.47 -4.32
C ALA A 57 -15.65 15.08 -3.75
N THR A 58 -15.05 14.43 -2.76
CA THR A 58 -13.80 14.85 -2.12
C THR A 58 -12.59 14.10 -2.68
N ARG A 59 -11.39 14.71 -2.58
CA ARG A 59 -10.12 14.07 -2.97
C ARG A 59 -9.44 13.51 -1.73
N ILE A 60 -9.35 12.19 -1.65
CA ILE A 60 -8.72 11.50 -0.51
C ILE A 60 -7.65 10.51 -0.94
N ARG A 61 -6.76 10.16 -0.01
CA ARG A 61 -5.69 9.18 -0.17
C ARG A 61 -6.14 7.80 0.26
N ILE A 62 -6.08 6.86 -0.67
CA ILE A 62 -6.64 5.52 -0.46
C ILE A 62 -5.65 4.44 -0.86
N CYS A 63 -5.61 3.38 -0.07
CA CYS A 63 -4.83 2.19 -0.38
C CYS A 63 -5.39 1.43 -1.59
N THR A 64 -4.54 0.90 -2.47
CA THR A 64 -5.01 0.10 -3.62
C THR A 64 -5.86 -1.11 -3.23
N ARG A 65 -5.61 -1.72 -2.06
CA ARG A 65 -6.46 -2.82 -1.53
C ARG A 65 -7.89 -2.36 -1.20
N CYS A 66 -8.04 -1.11 -0.77
CA CYS A 66 -9.30 -0.49 -0.39
C CYS A 66 -10.12 -0.17 -1.65
N ILE A 67 -9.43 0.35 -2.69
CA ILE A 67 -10.00 0.55 -4.02
C ILE A 67 -10.46 -0.78 -4.60
N LYS A 68 -9.62 -1.83 -4.51
CA LYS A 68 -9.94 -3.17 -5.05
C LYS A 68 -11.11 -3.83 -4.33
N SER A 69 -11.30 -3.56 -3.04
CA SER A 69 -12.39 -4.15 -2.23
C SER A 69 -13.71 -3.38 -2.33
N GLY A 70 -13.81 -2.35 -3.16
CA GLY A 70 -15.06 -1.61 -3.35
C GLY A 70 -15.51 -0.80 -2.13
N LYS A 71 -14.64 -0.58 -1.14
CA LYS A 71 -14.92 0.23 0.06
C LYS A 71 -15.08 1.73 -0.24
N VAL A 72 -15.16 2.09 -1.51
CA VAL A 72 -14.97 3.43 -2.04
C VAL A 72 -15.84 3.58 -3.27
N VAL A 73 -16.76 4.53 -3.24
CA VAL A 73 -17.57 4.89 -4.40
C VAL A 73 -16.79 5.91 -5.23
N LYS A 74 -16.47 5.53 -6.47
CA LYS A 74 -15.94 6.51 -7.43
C LYS A 74 -17.12 7.36 -7.91
N PRO A 75 -17.02 8.69 -7.86
CA PRO A 75 -18.10 9.54 -8.34
C PRO A 75 -18.31 9.27 -9.83
N LYS A 76 -19.56 9.00 -10.21
CA LYS A 76 -19.92 8.86 -11.63
C LYS A 76 -19.67 10.21 -12.29
N ARG A 77 -19.07 10.22 -13.49
CA ARG A 77 -19.04 11.45 -14.30
C ARG A 77 -20.50 11.85 -14.55
N LYS A 78 -20.95 13.00 -14.04
CA LYS A 78 -22.21 13.58 -14.50
C LYS A 78 -22.04 13.80 -16.00
N LYS A 79 -22.82 13.10 -16.83
CA LYS A 79 -22.94 13.46 -18.25
C LYS A 79 -23.47 14.89 -18.27
N ALA A 80 -22.86 15.77 -19.05
CA ALA A 80 -23.49 17.05 -19.36
C ALA A 80 -24.86 16.72 -19.94
N SER A 81 -25.92 17.13 -19.25
CA SER A 81 -27.27 17.05 -19.80
C SER A 81 -27.24 17.84 -21.11
N ALA A 82 -27.51 17.16 -22.21
CA ALA A 82 -27.70 17.80 -23.50
C ALA A 82 -28.79 18.86 -23.32
N ALA A 83 -28.42 20.12 -23.63
CA ALA A 83 -29.37 21.19 -23.82
C ALA A 83 -30.08 21.01 -25.17
#